data_AF-A0A9W7QFJ8-F1
#
_entry.id   AF-A0A9W7QFJ8-F1
#
_cell.length_a   1.000
_cell.length_b   1.000
_cell.length_c   1.000
_cell.angle_alpha   90.00
_cell.angle_beta   90.00
_cell.angle_gamma   90.00
#
_symmetry.space_group_name_H-M   'P 1'
#
loop_
_entity.id
_entity.type
_entity.pdbx_description
1 polymer ?
#
loop_
_entity_poly.entity_id
_entity_poly.type
_entity_poly.pdbx_seq_one_letter_code
_entity_poly.pdbx_strand_id
1 'polypeptide(L)'
;MLKQSMHSFVLLYPNVLLEGWRIEKVSERYEGEKWGAFWLQVVTPTGMFRVKEFFLDIMEPVFPDTCISQAKGDCFQYKALVYWKGVNYKGKDSYVTSKWKTQIEISIDRGYVKQDEMGKFLFGLQPLHTEFAKMILYTPFYLLSFQAKRGEMGEIGRCREWNAPDDVSYVNLSIHEKVSWKLESVGFGNDETQYVYWDEVNKLYALWVCRHKNKAYYPVSSWIMNYGPKQIINGLEFYSHPDRGTVVYENLGNEQIAYVFRGNPCTNFEQVKELFASL
;
A
#
# COMPACT_ATOMS: atom_id res chain seq x y z
N MET A 1 -15.91 -14.11 20.82
CA MET A 1 -14.66 -14.66 20.25
C MET A 1 -14.82 -14.67 18.74
N LEU A 2 -14.11 -13.81 18.02
CA LEU A 2 -14.13 -13.81 16.54
C LEU A 2 -13.52 -15.15 16.08
N LYS A 3 -14.24 -15.90 15.24
CA LYS A 3 -13.76 -17.19 14.71
C LYS A 3 -12.62 -16.87 13.73
N GLN A 4 -11.49 -17.58 13.82
CA GLN A 4 -10.43 -17.51 12.82
C GLN A 4 -10.99 -17.90 11.45
N SER A 5 -11.39 -16.92 10.64
CA SER A 5 -11.49 -17.11 9.20
C SER A 5 -10.14 -16.75 8.59
N MET A 6 -9.68 -17.51 7.60
CA MET A 6 -8.38 -17.29 6.96
C MET A 6 -8.43 -16.03 6.10
N HIS A 7 -8.21 -14.88 6.72
CA HIS A 7 -8.07 -13.60 6.04
C HIS A 7 -6.70 -13.50 5.37
N SER A 8 -6.61 -12.81 4.23
CA SER A 8 -5.32 -12.40 3.64
C SER A 8 -4.68 -11.20 4.36
N PHE A 9 -5.20 -10.81 5.51
CA PHE A 9 -4.75 -9.64 6.28
C PHE A 9 -4.86 -9.90 7.78
N VAL A 10 -4.18 -9.08 8.56
CA VAL A 10 -4.19 -9.14 10.02
C VAL A 10 -5.35 -8.32 10.55
N LEU A 11 -6.18 -8.92 11.42
CA LEU A 11 -7.17 -8.20 12.22
C LEU A 11 -6.46 -7.38 13.29
N LEU A 12 -6.62 -6.06 13.22
CA LEU A 12 -6.06 -5.13 14.18
C LEU A 12 -7.17 -4.62 15.11
N TYR A 13 -6.84 -4.47 16.38
CA TYR A 13 -7.77 -4.05 17.41
C TYR A 13 -7.04 -3.13 18.40
N PRO A 14 -7.69 -2.08 18.92
CA PRO A 14 -7.05 -1.24 19.93
C PRO A 14 -6.97 -1.99 21.26
N ASN A 15 -5.75 -2.25 21.73
CA ASN A 15 -5.53 -2.86 23.05
C ASN A 15 -5.95 -1.93 24.19
N VAL A 16 -5.79 -0.62 23.98
CA VAL A 16 -6.19 0.43 24.92
C VAL A 16 -6.91 1.51 24.12
N LEU A 17 -8.11 1.89 24.58
CA LEU A 17 -8.86 3.00 24.04
C LEU A 17 -8.54 4.28 24.81
N LEU A 18 -8.63 5.42 24.13
CA LEU A 18 -8.54 6.73 24.77
C LEU A 18 -9.73 6.92 25.73
N GLU A 19 -9.59 7.80 26.72
CA GLU A 19 -10.63 8.05 27.70
C GLU A 19 -11.96 8.46 27.03
N GLY A 20 -13.05 7.80 27.45
CA GLY A 20 -14.39 8.03 26.89
C GLY A 20 -14.62 7.41 25.49
N TRP A 21 -13.63 6.74 24.91
CA TRP A 21 -13.80 6.02 23.65
C TRP A 21 -14.31 4.60 23.90
N ARG A 22 -15.19 4.10 23.03
CA ARG A 22 -15.72 2.73 23.09
C ARG A 22 -15.94 2.16 21.69
N ILE A 23 -15.89 0.84 21.59
CA ILE A 23 -16.26 0.11 20.37
C ILE A 23 -17.69 -0.38 20.53
N GLU A 24 -18.56 -0.05 19.58
CA GLU A 24 -19.98 -0.43 19.64
C GLU A 24 -20.35 -1.55 18.66
N LYS A 25 -19.72 -1.60 17.49
CA LYS A 25 -20.04 -2.58 16.45
C LYS A 25 -18.77 -3.16 15.87
N VAL A 26 -18.78 -4.47 15.66
CA VAL A 26 -17.72 -5.22 15.02
C VAL A 26 -18.36 -6.18 14.02
N SER A 27 -17.86 -6.22 12.79
CA SER A 27 -18.34 -7.16 11.78
C SER A 27 -17.24 -7.56 10.82
N GLU A 28 -17.15 -8.85 10.53
CA GLU A 28 -16.45 -9.38 9.35
C GLU A 28 -17.43 -9.39 8.17
N ARG A 29 -16.96 -8.97 7.00
CA ARG A 29 -17.76 -8.90 5.78
C ARG A 29 -16.95 -9.46 4.62
N TYR A 30 -17.63 -10.11 3.68
CA TYR A 30 -17.07 -10.40 2.36
C TYR A 30 -17.62 -9.35 1.39
N GLU A 31 -16.72 -8.58 0.77
CA GLU A 31 -17.10 -7.62 -0.27
C GLU A 31 -17.16 -8.35 -1.62
N GLY A 32 -18.32 -8.94 -1.91
CA GLY A 32 -18.53 -9.81 -3.07
C GLY A 32 -17.76 -11.14 -2.94
N GLU A 33 -17.38 -11.73 -4.07
CA GLU A 33 -16.52 -12.92 -4.10
C GLU A 33 -15.02 -12.63 -3.88
N LYS A 34 -14.65 -11.36 -3.69
CA LYS A 34 -13.31 -10.86 -4.03
C LYS A 34 -12.38 -10.68 -2.84
N TRP A 35 -12.82 -10.09 -1.73
CA TRP A 35 -11.96 -9.99 -0.54
C TRP A 35 -12.75 -9.77 0.75
N GLY A 36 -12.21 -10.34 1.83
CA GLY A 36 -12.72 -10.11 3.18
C GLY A 36 -12.33 -8.72 3.70
N ALA A 37 -13.19 -8.12 4.50
CA ALA A 37 -12.92 -6.89 5.21
C ALA A 37 -13.42 -7.00 6.66
N PHE A 38 -12.67 -6.43 7.59
CA PHE A 38 -13.03 -6.30 8.98
C PHE A 38 -13.42 -4.87 9.30
N TRP A 39 -14.53 -4.72 10.03
CA TRP A 39 -15.13 -3.42 10.27
C TRP A 39 -15.35 -3.25 11.76
N LEU A 40 -14.96 -2.09 12.29
CA LEU A 40 -15.30 -1.70 13.65
C LEU A 40 -15.78 -0.24 13.70
N GLN A 41 -16.75 0.03 14.58
CA GLN A 41 -17.25 1.37 14.85
C GLN A 41 -16.76 1.84 16.21
N VAL A 42 -16.11 3.00 16.23
CA VAL A 42 -15.61 3.65 17.45
C VAL A 42 -16.47 4.89 17.72
N VAL A 43 -16.93 5.00 18.97
CA VAL A 43 -17.58 6.19 19.49
C VAL A 43 -16.62 6.90 20.41
N THR A 44 -16.49 8.21 20.23
CA THR A 44 -15.65 9.11 21.02
C THR A 44 -16.54 10.16 21.70
N PRO A 45 -16.02 10.95 22.66
CA PRO A 45 -16.77 12.06 23.25
C PRO A 45 -17.24 13.11 22.24
N THR A 46 -16.53 13.26 21.12
CA THR A 46 -16.73 14.33 20.12
C THR A 46 -17.28 13.83 18.79
N GLY A 47 -17.38 12.51 18.60
CA GLY A 47 -17.76 11.96 17.31
C GLY A 47 -17.86 10.44 17.27
N MET A 48 -17.98 9.94 16.05
CA MET A 48 -18.08 8.53 15.74
C MET A 48 -17.40 8.29 14.40
N PHE A 49 -16.60 7.24 14.31
CA PHE A 49 -15.93 6.86 13.09
C PHE A 49 -15.93 5.35 12.92
N ARG A 50 -15.62 4.95 11.70
CA ARG A 50 -15.54 3.55 11.30
C ARG A 50 -14.14 3.25 10.83
N VAL A 51 -13.64 2.10 11.25
CA VAL A 51 -12.44 1.47 10.69
C VAL A 51 -12.88 0.38 9.73
N LYS A 52 -12.26 0.34 8.55
CA LYS A 52 -12.31 -0.77 7.60
C LYS A 52 -10.88 -1.28 7.42
N GLU A 53 -10.70 -2.57 7.63
CA GLU A 53 -9.43 -3.27 7.49
C GLU A 53 -9.54 -4.34 6.40
N PHE A 54 -8.56 -4.42 5.52
CA PHE A 54 -8.51 -5.42 4.43
C PHE A 54 -7.08 -5.53 3.89
N PHE A 55 -6.83 -6.54 3.04
CA PHE A 55 -5.59 -6.59 2.26
C PHE A 55 -5.75 -5.70 1.02
N LEU A 56 -4.92 -4.67 0.85
CA LEU A 56 -4.96 -3.86 -0.36
C LEU A 56 -4.36 -4.64 -1.52
N ASP A 57 -5.23 -4.98 -2.46
CA ASP A 57 -4.94 -5.88 -3.57
C ASP A 57 -4.45 -5.15 -4.84
N ILE A 58 -4.05 -3.89 -4.68
CA ILE A 58 -3.47 -3.02 -5.71
C ILE A 58 -2.10 -2.61 -5.17
N MET A 59 -1.04 -2.79 -5.95
CA MET A 59 0.29 -2.44 -5.47
C MET A 59 0.62 -0.99 -5.76
N GLU A 60 -0.08 -0.02 -5.18
CA GLU A 60 0.50 1.33 -5.06
C GLU A 60 1.27 1.36 -3.73
N PRO A 61 2.61 1.21 -3.71
CA PRO A 61 3.37 1.23 -2.45
C PRO A 61 3.29 2.62 -1.77
N VAL A 62 2.83 3.60 -2.54
CA VAL A 62 2.43 4.94 -2.16
C VAL A 62 0.97 4.93 -1.72
N PHE A 63 0.72 4.67 -0.43
CA PHE A 63 -0.59 4.93 0.17
C PHE A 63 -0.79 6.44 0.13
N PRO A 64 -1.68 6.99 -0.71
CA PRO A 64 -3.04 7.24 -0.27
C PRO A 64 -4.04 7.45 -1.44
N ASP A 65 -4.87 6.45 -1.76
CA ASP A 65 -6.17 6.79 -2.36
C ASP A 65 -7.27 5.74 -2.27
N THR A 66 -7.05 4.66 -1.52
CA THR A 66 -8.06 3.60 -1.45
C THR A 66 -9.41 4.12 -0.94
N CYS A 67 -9.37 5.16 -0.09
CA CYS A 67 -10.56 5.89 0.34
C CYS A 67 -10.48 7.41 0.25
N ILE A 68 -9.34 8.04 -0.07
CA ILE A 68 -9.29 9.49 -0.23
C ILE A 68 -9.79 9.84 -1.64
N SER A 69 -10.34 11.04 -1.84
CA SER A 69 -10.77 11.47 -3.15
C SER A 69 -9.59 12.06 -3.92
N GLN A 70 -9.37 11.57 -5.14
CA GLN A 70 -8.37 12.08 -6.09
C GLN A 70 -6.95 12.13 -5.56
N ALA A 71 -6.64 11.38 -4.51
CA ALA A 71 -5.36 11.30 -3.86
C ALA A 71 -4.93 12.68 -3.36
N LYS A 72 -5.87 13.46 -2.81
CA LYS A 72 -5.60 14.80 -2.26
C LYS A 72 -5.46 14.81 -0.74
N GLY A 73 -4.98 13.71 -0.18
CA GLY A 73 -4.71 13.61 1.26
C GLY A 73 -3.41 14.32 1.62
N ASP A 74 -3.37 14.86 2.84
CA ASP A 74 -2.17 15.33 3.50
C ASP A 74 -1.55 14.20 4.31
N CYS A 75 -0.22 14.11 4.31
CA CYS A 75 0.52 13.12 5.06
C CYS A 75 0.89 13.61 6.45
N PHE A 76 0.83 12.71 7.42
CA PHE A 76 1.18 12.99 8.80
C PHE A 76 1.90 11.81 9.42
N GLN A 77 2.63 12.12 10.49
CA GLN A 77 3.38 11.13 11.24
C GLN A 77 3.04 11.23 12.73
N TYR A 78 2.78 10.08 13.35
CA TYR A 78 2.69 9.94 14.79
C TYR A 78 3.66 8.86 15.26
N LYS A 79 4.72 9.27 15.97
CA LYS A 79 5.89 8.42 16.26
C LYS A 79 6.46 7.84 14.97
N ALA A 80 6.53 6.53 14.81
CA ALA A 80 7.01 5.86 13.59
C ALA A 80 5.89 5.54 12.58
N LEU A 81 4.62 5.82 12.89
CA LEU A 81 3.51 5.55 11.99
C LEU A 81 3.25 6.74 11.08
N VAL A 82 3.29 6.50 9.77
CA VAL A 82 2.88 7.44 8.73
C VAL A 82 1.45 7.13 8.31
N TYR A 83 0.60 8.15 8.24
CA TYR A 83 -0.80 8.03 7.85
C TYR A 83 -1.24 9.28 7.10
N TRP A 84 -2.34 9.17 6.36
CA TRP A 84 -2.88 10.26 5.56
C TRP A 84 -4.23 10.68 6.06
N LYS A 85 -4.55 11.95 5.86
CA LYS A 85 -5.87 12.53 6.14
C LYS A 85 -6.36 13.25 4.91
N GLY A 86 -7.62 13.07 4.56
CA GLY A 86 -8.25 13.78 3.46
C GLY A 86 -9.76 13.60 3.48
N VAL A 87 -10.41 14.01 2.40
CA VAL A 87 -11.85 13.82 2.21
C VAL A 87 -12.07 12.65 1.25
N ASN A 88 -12.94 11.71 1.63
CA ASN A 88 -13.28 10.59 0.77
C ASN A 88 -14.29 10.95 -0.33
N TYR A 89 -14.54 10.02 -1.26
CA TYR A 89 -15.49 10.20 -2.35
C TYR A 89 -16.96 10.45 -1.92
N LYS A 90 -17.27 10.29 -0.63
CA LYS A 90 -18.58 10.63 -0.03
C LYS A 90 -18.58 11.97 0.71
N GLY A 91 -17.51 12.76 0.59
CA GLY A 91 -17.39 14.06 1.25
C GLY A 91 -17.12 13.96 2.76
N LYS A 92 -16.65 12.82 3.27
CA LYS A 92 -16.36 12.64 4.70
C LYS A 92 -14.87 12.75 4.98
N ASP A 93 -14.53 13.33 6.11
CA ASP A 93 -13.19 13.25 6.68
C ASP A 93 -12.79 11.79 6.85
N SER A 94 -11.61 11.47 6.33
CA SER A 94 -11.10 10.13 6.24
C SER A 94 -9.61 10.10 6.52
N TYR A 95 -9.16 8.95 7.03
CA TYR A 95 -7.75 8.67 7.26
C TYR A 95 -7.39 7.34 6.64
N VAL A 96 -6.13 7.18 6.25
CA VAL A 96 -5.65 5.92 5.68
C VAL A 96 -4.22 5.64 6.11
N THR A 97 -3.94 4.39 6.45
CA THR A 97 -2.61 3.89 6.78
C THR A 97 -2.54 2.39 6.46
N SER A 98 -1.32 1.84 6.44
CA SER A 98 -1.11 0.40 6.43
C SER A 98 -0.26 -0.04 7.61
N LYS A 99 -0.53 -1.24 8.13
CA LYS A 99 0.23 -1.86 9.24
C LYS A 99 0.06 -3.37 9.13
N TRP A 100 1.11 -4.16 9.35
CA TRP A 100 1.05 -5.63 9.32
C TRP A 100 0.48 -6.21 8.00
N LYS A 101 0.83 -5.63 6.84
CA LYS A 101 0.22 -5.94 5.53
C LYS A 101 -1.30 -5.76 5.47
N THR A 102 -1.89 -5.04 6.42
CA THR A 102 -3.31 -4.66 6.45
C THR A 102 -3.45 -3.18 6.07
N GLN A 103 -4.34 -2.91 5.13
CA GLN A 103 -4.83 -1.57 4.82
C GLN A 103 -5.89 -1.17 5.83
N ILE A 104 -5.77 0.04 6.37
CA ILE A 104 -6.66 0.58 7.40
C ILE A 104 -7.24 1.88 6.86
N GLU A 105 -8.56 1.89 6.66
CA GLU A 105 -9.32 3.07 6.26
C GLU A 105 -10.21 3.54 7.40
N ILE A 106 -10.19 4.84 7.66
CA ILE A 106 -11.08 5.50 8.60
C ILE A 106 -12.04 6.39 7.82
N SER A 107 -13.32 6.36 8.20
CA SER A 107 -14.29 7.37 7.80
C SER A 107 -14.96 7.93 9.05
N ILE A 108 -14.90 9.25 9.22
CA ILE A 108 -15.65 9.95 10.26
C ILE A 108 -17.13 9.92 9.85
N ASP A 109 -17.95 9.23 10.65
CA ASP A 109 -19.38 9.07 10.38
C ASP A 109 -20.19 10.24 10.95
N ARG A 110 -19.77 10.78 12.11
CA ARG A 110 -20.39 11.95 12.76
C ARG A 110 -19.38 12.68 13.64
N GLY A 111 -19.56 13.99 13.78
CA GLY A 111 -18.77 14.82 14.69
C GLY A 111 -17.34 15.00 14.18
N TYR A 112 -16.39 15.15 15.10
CA TYR A 112 -14.99 15.31 14.76
C TYR A 112 -14.10 14.50 15.70
N VAL A 113 -12.91 14.13 15.22
CA VAL A 113 -11.86 13.51 16.03
C VAL A 113 -10.58 14.31 15.82
N LYS A 114 -9.90 14.69 16.90
CA LYS A 114 -8.65 15.45 16.75
C LYS A 114 -7.60 14.59 16.10
N GLN A 115 -6.75 15.24 15.32
CA GLN A 115 -5.74 14.54 14.55
C GLN A 115 -4.71 13.81 15.43
N ASP A 116 -4.34 14.37 16.57
CA ASP A 116 -3.40 13.74 17.51
C ASP A 116 -4.02 12.49 18.17
N GLU A 117 -5.31 12.55 18.49
CA GLU A 117 -6.09 11.41 19.00
C GLU A 117 -6.20 10.31 17.93
N MET A 118 -6.43 10.67 16.67
CA MET A 118 -6.44 9.72 15.56
C MET A 118 -5.07 9.06 15.38
N GLY A 119 -3.98 9.83 15.42
CA GLY A 119 -2.62 9.30 15.36
C GLY A 119 -2.33 8.33 16.51
N LYS A 120 -2.72 8.66 17.74
CA LYS A 120 -2.64 7.77 18.92
C LYS A 120 -3.43 6.48 18.71
N PHE A 121 -4.67 6.58 18.23
CA PHE A 121 -5.54 5.43 17.98
C PHE A 121 -4.93 4.49 16.95
N LEU A 122 -4.55 5.00 15.77
CA LEU A 122 -3.97 4.21 14.68
C LEU A 122 -2.65 3.55 15.12
N PHE A 123 -1.80 4.26 15.86
CA PHE A 123 -0.56 3.71 16.42
C PHE A 123 -0.84 2.56 17.40
N GLY A 124 -1.88 2.71 18.23
CA GLY A 124 -2.30 1.77 19.26
C GLY A 124 -2.99 0.50 18.74
N LEU A 125 -3.36 0.42 17.46
CA LEU A 125 -3.93 -0.80 16.87
C LEU A 125 -2.90 -1.93 16.89
N GLN A 126 -3.26 -3.08 17.45
CA GLN A 126 -2.38 -4.24 17.57
C GLN A 126 -3.06 -5.49 16.99
N PRO A 127 -2.30 -6.48 16.52
CA PRO A 127 -2.87 -7.74 16.09
C PRO A 127 -3.68 -8.40 17.19
N LEU A 128 -4.92 -8.80 16.88
CA LEU A 128 -5.74 -9.59 17.80
C LEU A 128 -5.14 -10.98 18.05
N HIS A 129 -4.45 -11.53 17.05
CA HIS A 129 -3.80 -12.84 17.08
C HIS A 129 -2.35 -12.73 16.59
N THR A 130 -1.41 -12.60 17.52
CA THR A 130 0.01 -12.35 17.21
C THR A 130 0.65 -13.39 16.29
N GLU A 131 0.40 -14.68 16.51
CA GLU A 131 1.02 -15.74 15.69
C GLU A 131 0.47 -15.74 14.26
N PHE A 132 -0.83 -15.51 14.09
CA PHE A 132 -1.42 -15.33 12.77
C PHE A 132 -0.88 -14.08 12.08
N ALA A 133 -0.67 -13.00 12.83
CA ALA A 133 -0.09 -11.77 12.29
C ALA A 133 1.35 -11.96 11.79
N LYS A 134 2.16 -12.71 12.54
CA LYS A 134 3.51 -13.09 12.10
C LYS A 134 3.43 -13.93 10.83
N MET A 135 2.54 -14.92 10.77
CA MET A 135 2.34 -15.73 9.56
C MET A 135 2.03 -14.83 8.35
N ILE A 136 1.02 -13.96 8.42
CA ILE A 136 0.68 -13.02 7.34
C ILE A 136 1.87 -12.13 6.96
N LEU A 137 2.62 -11.63 7.94
CA LEU A 137 3.75 -10.74 7.69
C LEU A 137 4.84 -11.42 6.84
N TYR A 138 5.06 -12.72 7.03
CA TYR A 138 6.04 -13.52 6.28
C TYR A 138 5.45 -14.19 5.03
N THR A 139 4.13 -14.16 4.85
CA THR A 139 3.49 -14.65 3.63
C THR A 139 3.74 -13.66 2.49
N PRO A 140 4.30 -14.11 1.35
CA PRO A 140 4.60 -13.24 0.22
C PRO A 140 3.35 -12.65 -0.43
N PHE A 141 3.48 -11.47 -1.05
CA PHE A 141 2.39 -10.74 -1.68
C PHE A 141 1.50 -11.62 -2.58
N TYR A 142 2.08 -12.43 -3.46
CA TYR A 142 1.28 -13.26 -4.39
C TYR A 142 0.37 -14.28 -3.70
N LEU A 143 0.73 -14.72 -2.48
CA LEU A 143 -0.10 -15.63 -1.67
C LEU A 143 -1.14 -14.89 -0.83
N LEU A 144 -1.07 -13.58 -0.70
CA LEU A 144 -2.07 -12.77 0.00
C LEU A 144 -3.05 -12.13 -0.99
N SER A 145 -2.53 -11.62 -2.10
CA SER A 145 -3.26 -10.93 -3.14
C SER A 145 -4.32 -11.81 -3.78
N PHE A 146 -5.53 -11.26 -3.91
CA PHE A 146 -6.62 -11.92 -4.61
C PHE A 146 -6.46 -11.77 -6.14
N GLN A 147 -6.05 -10.59 -6.62
CA GLN A 147 -5.78 -10.31 -8.03
C GLN A 147 -4.65 -11.20 -8.56
N ALA A 148 -3.59 -11.40 -7.79
CA ALA A 148 -2.51 -12.32 -8.15
C ALA A 148 -2.98 -13.78 -8.29
N LYS A 149 -3.95 -14.20 -7.47
CA LYS A 149 -4.50 -15.57 -7.48
C LYS A 149 -5.52 -15.83 -8.58
N ARG A 150 -6.33 -14.82 -8.93
CA ARG A 150 -7.45 -14.99 -9.87
C ARG A 150 -7.18 -14.45 -11.27
N GLY A 151 -6.30 -13.45 -11.43
CA GLY A 151 -5.81 -13.02 -12.75
C GLY A 151 -6.84 -12.34 -13.67
N GLU A 152 -7.72 -11.48 -13.14
CA GLU A 152 -8.89 -11.00 -13.93
C GLU A 152 -9.08 -9.48 -13.98
N MET A 153 -8.55 -8.70 -13.03
CA MET A 153 -8.85 -7.27 -12.88
C MET A 153 -7.70 -6.50 -12.24
N GLY A 154 -7.64 -5.18 -12.46
CA GLY A 154 -6.66 -4.27 -11.87
C GLY A 154 -5.26 -4.42 -12.46
N GLU A 155 -4.31 -3.58 -12.02
CA GLU A 155 -2.94 -3.65 -12.53
C GLU A 155 -2.25 -4.98 -12.19
N ILE A 156 -2.50 -5.53 -11.00
CA ILE A 156 -1.90 -6.79 -10.56
C ILE A 156 -2.42 -7.98 -11.37
N GLY A 157 -3.71 -7.96 -11.73
CA GLY A 157 -4.34 -9.01 -12.54
C GLY A 157 -3.88 -9.06 -14.00
N ARG A 158 -3.08 -8.09 -14.48
CA ARG A 158 -2.46 -8.18 -15.82
C ARG A 158 -1.40 -9.29 -15.90
N CYS A 159 -0.80 -9.63 -14.77
CA CYS A 159 0.02 -10.83 -14.62
C CYS A 159 -0.88 -12.01 -14.25
N ARG A 160 -0.83 -13.07 -15.04
CA ARG A 160 -1.64 -14.29 -14.87
C ARG A 160 -0.99 -15.33 -13.98
N GLU A 161 0.33 -15.22 -13.82
CA GLU A 161 1.13 -16.12 -13.02
C GLU A 161 1.98 -15.30 -12.06
N TRP A 162 1.96 -15.67 -10.78
CA TRP A 162 2.75 -15.00 -9.76
C TRP A 162 3.47 -16.04 -8.90
N ASN A 163 4.77 -15.82 -8.68
CA ASN A 163 5.65 -16.81 -8.07
C ASN A 163 6.59 -16.19 -7.05
N ALA A 164 7.15 -17.05 -6.20
CA ALA A 164 8.35 -16.70 -5.45
C ALA A 164 9.52 -16.54 -6.44
N PRO A 165 10.45 -15.59 -6.22
CA PRO A 165 11.54 -15.36 -7.16
C PRO A 165 12.44 -16.58 -7.37
N ASP A 166 12.62 -17.41 -6.35
CA ASP A 166 13.50 -18.59 -6.43
C ASP A 166 12.93 -19.72 -7.31
N ASP A 167 11.63 -19.69 -7.59
CA ASP A 167 10.93 -20.74 -8.34
C ASP A 167 10.92 -20.48 -9.86
N VAL A 168 11.35 -19.29 -10.30
CA VAL A 168 11.19 -18.83 -11.69
C VAL A 168 12.40 -18.06 -12.20
N SER A 169 12.59 -18.09 -13.53
CA SER A 169 13.56 -17.21 -14.18
C SER A 169 12.90 -15.91 -14.60
N TYR A 170 13.54 -14.79 -14.31
CA TYR A 170 13.08 -13.46 -14.67
C TYR A 170 14.27 -12.59 -15.10
N VAL A 171 13.95 -11.48 -15.78
CA VAL A 171 14.97 -10.48 -16.15
C VAL A 171 15.43 -9.76 -14.89
N ASN A 172 16.72 -9.84 -14.60
CA ASN A 172 17.32 -9.13 -13.49
C ASN A 172 17.39 -7.62 -13.81
N LEU A 173 16.71 -6.81 -13.01
CA LEU A 173 16.75 -5.36 -13.10
C LEU A 173 18.01 -4.82 -12.39
N SER A 174 18.59 -3.74 -12.91
CA SER A 174 19.75 -3.05 -12.31
C SER A 174 19.55 -2.62 -10.86
N ILE A 175 18.28 -2.40 -10.45
CA ILE A 175 17.93 -1.98 -9.10
C ILE A 175 18.14 -3.09 -8.06
N HIS A 176 18.09 -4.38 -8.43
CA HIS A 176 18.18 -5.50 -7.48
C HIS A 176 19.49 -5.50 -6.70
N GLU A 177 20.59 -5.09 -7.35
CA GLU A 177 21.92 -5.06 -6.72
C GLU A 177 22.13 -3.82 -5.83
N LYS A 178 21.23 -2.82 -5.93
CA LYS A 178 21.37 -1.52 -5.27
C LYS A 178 20.43 -1.33 -4.08
N VAL A 179 19.41 -2.17 -3.92
CA VAL A 179 18.43 -2.07 -2.83
C VAL A 179 18.64 -3.18 -1.81
N SER A 180 18.40 -2.86 -0.53
CA SER A 180 18.44 -3.84 0.57
C SER A 180 17.10 -4.57 0.77
N TRP A 181 16.11 -4.31 -0.09
CA TRP A 181 14.77 -4.89 0.05
C TRP A 181 14.72 -6.28 -0.57
N LYS A 182 13.92 -7.14 0.04
CA LYS A 182 13.68 -8.49 -0.46
C LYS A 182 12.73 -8.40 -1.65
N LEU A 183 13.15 -8.91 -2.81
CA LEU A 183 12.19 -9.25 -3.87
C LEU A 183 11.30 -10.38 -3.36
N GLU A 184 10.01 -10.12 -3.18
CA GLU A 184 9.09 -11.04 -2.53
C GLU A 184 8.19 -11.77 -3.52
N SER A 185 7.88 -11.16 -4.66
CA SER A 185 7.01 -11.77 -5.67
C SER A 185 7.33 -11.26 -7.07
N VAL A 186 7.26 -12.17 -8.05
CA VAL A 186 7.40 -11.85 -9.48
C VAL A 186 6.14 -12.30 -10.21
N GLY A 187 5.56 -11.40 -11.00
CA GLY A 187 4.37 -11.64 -11.81
C GLY A 187 4.71 -11.66 -13.30
N PHE A 188 4.11 -12.60 -14.05
CA PHE A 188 4.25 -12.70 -15.51
C PHE A 188 2.89 -12.51 -16.20
N GLY A 189 2.87 -11.56 -17.13
CA GLY A 189 1.82 -11.38 -18.13
C GLY A 189 2.36 -11.62 -19.54
N ASN A 190 1.54 -11.40 -20.57
CA ASN A 190 1.94 -11.65 -21.96
C ASN A 190 3.12 -10.75 -22.40
N ASP A 191 3.03 -9.45 -22.10
CA ASP A 191 4.03 -8.45 -22.48
C ASP A 191 4.49 -7.64 -21.26
N GLU A 192 4.31 -8.19 -20.06
CA GLU A 192 4.50 -7.51 -18.78
C GLU A 192 5.17 -8.43 -17.76
N THR A 193 6.12 -7.90 -17.00
CA THR A 193 6.70 -8.54 -15.83
C THR A 193 6.62 -7.55 -14.67
N GLN A 194 6.07 -7.99 -13.55
CA GLN A 194 5.95 -7.18 -12.35
C GLN A 194 6.81 -7.73 -11.21
N TYR A 195 7.32 -6.83 -10.36
CA TYR A 195 8.23 -7.15 -9.27
C TYR A 195 7.79 -6.43 -8.01
N VAL A 196 7.64 -7.16 -6.91
CA VAL A 196 7.22 -6.63 -5.61
C VAL A 196 8.36 -6.76 -4.62
N TYR A 197 8.77 -5.63 -4.03
CA TYR A 197 9.84 -5.57 -3.05
C TYR A 197 9.30 -5.22 -1.67
N TRP A 198 9.78 -5.98 -0.69
CA TRP A 198 9.44 -5.87 0.72
C TRP A 198 10.62 -5.35 1.53
N ASP A 199 10.38 -4.30 2.31
CA ASP A 199 11.33 -3.77 3.27
C ASP A 199 11.20 -4.55 4.59
N GLU A 200 12.17 -5.40 4.87
CA GLU A 200 12.19 -6.22 6.08
C GLU A 200 12.45 -5.40 7.35
N VAL A 201 13.00 -4.19 7.25
CA VAL A 201 13.26 -3.32 8.40
C VAL A 201 11.98 -2.59 8.78
N ASN A 202 11.39 -1.87 7.82
CA ASN A 202 10.18 -1.09 8.05
C ASN A 202 8.89 -1.93 8.03
N LYS A 203 8.97 -3.17 7.54
CA LYS A 203 7.82 -4.09 7.37
C LYS A 203 6.74 -3.49 6.47
N LEU A 204 7.15 -2.97 5.32
CA LEU A 204 6.30 -2.30 4.33
C LEU A 204 6.70 -2.70 2.90
N TYR A 205 5.75 -2.68 1.96
CA TYR A 205 6.07 -2.73 0.54
C TYR A 205 6.77 -1.43 0.17
N ALA A 206 7.99 -1.53 -0.36
CA ALA A 206 8.86 -0.38 -0.60
C ALA A 206 9.00 -0.01 -2.07
N LEU A 207 8.91 -0.99 -2.97
CA LEU A 207 9.00 -0.78 -4.39
C LEU A 207 8.10 -1.77 -5.12
N TRP A 208 7.39 -1.25 -6.10
CA TRP A 208 6.77 -2.05 -7.15
C TRP A 208 7.35 -1.63 -8.50
N VAL A 209 7.70 -2.61 -9.31
CA VAL A 209 8.22 -2.38 -10.65
C VAL A 209 7.33 -3.07 -11.67
N CYS A 210 6.99 -2.35 -12.73
CA CYS A 210 6.30 -2.89 -13.89
C CYS A 210 7.19 -2.69 -15.13
N ARG A 211 7.64 -3.79 -15.72
CA ARG A 211 8.37 -3.82 -17.00
C ARG A 211 7.43 -4.29 -18.09
N HIS A 212 7.30 -3.54 -19.17
CA HIS A 212 6.38 -3.87 -20.25
C HIS A 212 6.97 -3.59 -21.64
N LYS A 213 6.52 -4.36 -22.63
CA LYS A 213 6.91 -4.22 -24.03
C LYS A 213 5.98 -3.26 -24.78
N ASN A 214 6.45 -2.75 -25.92
CA ASN A 214 5.69 -2.00 -26.92
C ASN A 214 5.00 -0.73 -26.41
N LYS A 215 5.46 -0.15 -25.28
CA LYS A 215 4.83 1.01 -24.64
C LYS A 215 3.33 0.79 -24.34
N ALA A 216 2.94 -0.46 -24.09
CA ALA A 216 1.55 -0.84 -23.84
C ALA A 216 0.95 -0.23 -22.56
N TYR A 217 1.79 0.35 -21.71
CA TYR A 217 1.39 0.94 -20.44
C TYR A 217 2.16 2.24 -20.18
N TYR A 218 1.46 3.36 -20.12
CA TYR A 218 2.01 4.59 -19.53
C TYR A 218 1.02 5.00 -18.44
N PRO A 219 1.41 5.10 -17.17
CA PRO A 219 0.51 5.47 -16.07
C PRO A 219 0.13 6.96 -16.17
N VAL A 220 -0.70 7.30 -17.15
CA VAL A 220 -1.31 8.62 -17.31
C VAL A 220 -2.38 8.84 -16.23
N SER A 221 -3.04 7.76 -15.78
CA SER A 221 -4.16 7.81 -14.83
C SER A 221 -3.70 7.45 -13.42
N SER A 222 -4.11 8.28 -12.44
CA SER A 222 -3.88 8.27 -10.97
C SER A 222 -2.45 8.49 -10.44
N TRP A 223 -1.41 7.98 -11.10
CA TRP A 223 -0.10 7.90 -10.46
C TRP A 223 0.60 9.25 -10.54
N ILE A 224 0.94 9.75 -11.73
CA ILE A 224 1.71 11.00 -11.85
C ILE A 224 0.90 12.26 -11.54
N MET A 225 -0.43 12.22 -11.63
CA MET A 225 -1.29 13.40 -11.46
C MET A 225 -1.21 14.00 -10.06
N ASN A 226 -0.86 13.19 -9.07
CA ASN A 226 -0.78 13.58 -7.66
C ASN A 226 0.65 13.74 -7.16
N TYR A 227 1.61 13.79 -8.09
CA TYR A 227 3.02 14.02 -7.81
C TYR A 227 3.42 15.40 -8.34
N GLY A 228 4.64 15.82 -8.00
CA GLY A 228 5.24 17.01 -8.57
C GLY A 228 5.40 16.95 -10.09
N PRO A 229 5.74 18.08 -10.71
CA PRO A 229 5.96 18.16 -12.15
C PRO A 229 7.05 17.19 -12.60
N LYS A 230 6.93 16.70 -13.84
CA LYS A 230 7.92 15.81 -14.47
C LYS A 230 9.31 16.44 -14.44
N GLN A 231 10.29 15.67 -13.99
CA GLN A 231 11.72 16.02 -14.04
C GLN A 231 12.45 15.01 -14.92
N ILE A 232 13.35 15.46 -15.79
CA ILE A 232 14.21 14.58 -16.58
C ILE A 232 15.62 14.60 -15.98
N ILE A 233 16.11 13.45 -15.55
CA ILE A 233 17.44 13.30 -14.94
C ILE A 233 18.09 12.07 -15.58
N ASN A 234 19.28 12.23 -16.17
CA ASN A 234 20.01 11.17 -16.88
C ASN A 234 19.16 10.41 -17.93
N GLY A 235 18.25 11.11 -18.62
CA GLY A 235 17.38 10.52 -19.62
C GLY A 235 16.17 9.74 -19.07
N LEU A 236 16.02 9.66 -17.74
CA LEU A 236 14.89 9.04 -17.06
C LEU A 236 13.84 10.10 -16.65
N GLU A 237 12.56 9.71 -16.61
CA GLU A 237 11.48 10.59 -16.16
C GLU A 237 11.16 10.35 -14.68
N PHE A 238 11.25 11.39 -13.86
CA PHE A 238 10.96 11.36 -12.43
C PHE A 238 9.70 12.17 -12.10
N TYR A 239 8.86 11.61 -11.24
CA TYR A 239 7.74 12.27 -10.58
C TYR A 239 7.87 12.02 -9.08
N SER A 240 8.08 13.07 -8.29
CA SER A 240 8.26 12.91 -6.84
C SER A 240 7.24 13.72 -6.06
N HIS A 241 6.87 13.20 -4.90
CA HIS A 241 6.11 13.93 -3.90
C HIS A 241 6.68 13.55 -2.53
N PRO A 242 6.97 14.53 -1.64
CA PRO A 242 7.73 14.31 -0.41
C PRO A 242 7.24 13.13 0.43
N ASP A 243 5.92 13.01 0.55
CA ASP A 243 5.30 11.97 1.38
C ASP A 243 4.89 10.71 0.62
N ARG A 244 4.55 10.85 -0.65
CA ARG A 244 4.09 9.74 -1.50
C ARG A 244 5.24 8.82 -1.86
N GLY A 245 6.35 9.43 -2.26
CA GLY A 245 7.50 8.74 -2.81
C GLY A 245 7.82 9.23 -4.20
N THR A 246 8.37 8.35 -5.01
CA THR A 246 8.91 8.71 -6.32
C THR A 246 8.53 7.64 -7.35
N VAL A 247 8.05 8.09 -8.50
CA VAL A 247 7.89 7.26 -9.70
C VAL A 247 9.02 7.60 -10.67
N VAL A 248 9.70 6.58 -11.16
CA VAL A 248 10.76 6.69 -12.18
C VAL A 248 10.35 5.89 -13.41
N TYR A 249 10.42 6.51 -14.58
CA TYR A 249 10.24 5.82 -15.86
C TYR A 249 11.56 5.74 -16.62
N GLU A 250 11.87 4.51 -17.03
CA GLU A 250 12.98 4.18 -17.89
C GLU A 250 12.46 3.69 -19.25
N ASN A 251 13.01 4.24 -20.33
CA ASN A 251 12.65 3.88 -21.70
C ASN A 251 13.84 3.21 -22.39
N LEU A 252 13.71 1.91 -22.66
CA LEU A 252 14.73 1.07 -23.27
C LEU A 252 14.44 0.83 -24.78
N GLY A 253 13.61 1.69 -25.39
CA GLY A 253 13.25 1.60 -26.81
C GLY A 253 11.96 0.79 -27.02
N ASN A 254 12.08 -0.53 -27.16
CA ASN A 254 10.93 -1.44 -27.30
C ASN A 254 10.33 -1.87 -25.95
N GLU A 255 11.02 -1.54 -24.85
CA GLU A 255 10.61 -1.83 -23.48
C GLU A 255 10.59 -0.55 -22.65
N GLN A 256 9.75 -0.56 -21.63
CA GLN A 256 9.63 0.51 -20.65
C GLN A 256 9.51 -0.11 -19.26
N ILE A 257 10.07 0.60 -18.28
CA ILE A 257 10.04 0.17 -16.88
C ILE A 257 9.53 1.33 -16.03
N ALA A 258 8.50 1.08 -15.24
CA ALA A 258 7.97 1.98 -14.23
C ALA A 258 8.39 1.48 -12.86
N TYR A 259 9.16 2.28 -12.13
CA TYR A 259 9.58 2.02 -10.75
C TYR A 259 8.80 2.92 -9.82
N VAL A 260 8.07 2.35 -8.87
CA VAL A 260 7.21 3.11 -7.97
C VAL A 260 7.64 2.86 -6.55
N PHE A 261 8.37 3.84 -6.03
CA PHE A 261 8.97 3.82 -4.72
C PHE A 261 7.99 4.39 -3.70
N ARG A 262 7.84 3.68 -2.58
CA ARG A 262 7.23 4.23 -1.38
C ARG A 262 8.09 5.37 -0.84
N GLY A 263 7.46 6.48 -0.48
CA GLY A 263 8.08 7.57 0.27
C GLY A 263 8.42 7.17 1.70
N ASN A 264 8.24 8.09 2.64
CA ASN A 264 8.56 7.82 4.03
C ASN A 264 7.77 6.60 4.59
N PRO A 265 8.41 5.72 5.37
CA PRO A 265 9.81 5.77 5.82
C PRO A 265 10.82 5.06 4.90
N CYS A 266 10.39 4.50 3.76
CA CYS A 266 11.24 3.64 2.93
C CYS A 266 12.22 4.41 2.06
N THR A 267 11.78 5.49 1.40
CA THR A 267 12.67 6.33 0.56
C THR A 267 12.35 7.82 0.65
N ASN A 268 13.32 8.61 0.23
CA ASN A 268 13.13 9.99 -0.20
C ASN A 268 13.66 10.20 -1.64
N PHE A 269 13.39 11.37 -2.22
CA PHE A 269 13.75 11.68 -3.61
C PHE A 269 15.27 11.60 -3.88
N GLU A 270 16.12 12.03 -2.95
CA GLU A 270 17.58 11.99 -3.12
C GLU A 270 18.10 10.56 -3.16
N GLN A 271 17.64 9.72 -2.24
CA GLN A 271 17.97 8.29 -2.22
C GLN A 271 17.55 7.61 -3.53
N VAL A 272 16.35 7.92 -4.05
CA VAL A 272 15.91 7.36 -5.33
C VAL A 272 16.81 7.83 -6.47
N LYS A 273 17.19 9.12 -6.54
CA LYS A 273 18.12 9.59 -7.58
C LYS A 273 19.46 8.86 -7.52
N GLU A 274 20.01 8.62 -6.33
CA GLU A 274 21.28 7.91 -6.16
C GLU A 274 21.24 6.48 -6.73
N LEU A 275 20.10 5.78 -6.60
CA LEU A 275 19.93 4.43 -7.19
C LEU A 275 20.09 4.44 -8.72
N PHE A 276 19.75 5.56 -9.37
CA PHE A 276 19.84 5.73 -10.82
C PHE A 276 21.03 6.60 -11.27
N ALA A 277 21.86 7.09 -10.35
CA ALA A 277 22.99 7.97 -10.67
C ALA A 277 24.13 7.27 -11.46
N SER A 278 24.14 5.93 -11.44
CA SER A 278 25.14 5.08 -12.12
C SER A 278 24.58 4.24 -13.26
N LEU A 279 23.39 4.58 -13.77
CA LEU A 279 22.82 3.99 -14.98
C LEU A 279 23.24 4.75 -16.23
#